data_AF-A0A8H6HI60-F1
#
_entry.id   AF-A0A8H6HI60-F1
#
_cell.length_a   1.000
_cell.length_b   1.000
_cell.length_c   1.000
_cell.angle_alpha   90.00
_cell.angle_beta   90.00
_cell.angle_gamma   90.00
#
_symmetry.space_group_name_H-M   'P 1'
#
loop_
_entity.id
_entity.type
_entity.pdbx_description
1 polymer ?
#
loop_
_entity_poly.entity_id
_entity_poly.type
_entity_poly.pdbx_seq_one_letter_code
_entity_poly.pdbx_strand_id
1 'polypeptide(L)'
;MPDPSDYPRSSSKWVTSTEMTEFNIKVVFQDTQDFFGTEDLPIPKNISPIIWNHEKAPPGPLSKTVRHFFAYLEDAMNFPLGESSGAIDFAVFLLGMLDYDDDDDGRRVLHTRKDMTFCMEDGLVDATADATIIERQNSDAYKYILLVQEDRHYAFPVDPEAQLIAQAIGAFWKNSKICDVVTNSELESQTFPGITIAGTAATFYKITINRDLAMAVESGRFPENETIVHRFVPPARTLSSRGMVPLGNRRLLLQCFEAFKQFMADPPIKTVPLMMDE
;
A
#
# COMPACT_ATOMS: atom_id res chain seq x y z
N MET A 1 -21.70 26.77 21.07
CA MET A 1 -20.68 26.59 20.02
C MET A 1 -20.21 25.14 20.15
N PRO A 2 -20.24 24.34 19.07
CA PRO A 2 -19.68 22.99 19.13
C PRO A 2 -18.16 23.07 19.34
N ASP A 3 -17.62 22.06 20.02
CA ASP A 3 -16.19 21.90 20.29
C ASP A 3 -15.45 21.68 18.95
N PRO A 4 -14.30 22.33 18.68
CA PRO A 4 -13.49 22.07 17.49
C PRO A 4 -13.01 20.61 17.32
N SER A 5 -13.26 19.71 18.28
CA SER A 5 -13.05 18.27 18.15
C SER A 5 -14.10 17.51 17.31
N ASP A 6 -15.26 18.10 17.04
CA ASP A 6 -16.45 17.45 16.42
C ASP A 6 -16.51 17.58 14.88
N TYR A 7 -15.37 17.56 14.19
CA TYR A 7 -15.34 17.54 12.73
C TYR A 7 -14.94 16.16 12.20
N PRO A 8 -15.58 15.66 11.11
CA PRO A 8 -15.22 14.40 10.48
C PRO A 8 -13.73 14.35 10.18
N ARG A 9 -13.06 13.30 10.67
CA ARG A 9 -11.60 13.20 10.64
C ARG A 9 -11.14 12.51 9.36
N SER A 10 -10.64 13.29 8.40
CA SER A 10 -9.82 12.80 7.26
C SER A 10 -8.81 11.74 7.72
N SER A 11 -8.43 10.79 6.87
CA SER A 11 -7.35 9.84 7.20
C SER A 11 -6.04 10.55 7.55
N SER A 12 -5.86 11.79 7.08
CA SER A 12 -4.76 12.69 7.48
C SER A 12 -4.78 13.07 8.97
N LYS A 13 -5.88 12.82 9.68
CA LYS A 13 -6.09 13.02 11.13
C LYS A 13 -6.18 11.72 11.93
N TRP A 14 -5.94 10.54 11.32
CA TRP A 14 -5.64 9.32 12.11
C TRP A 14 -4.21 9.48 12.61
N VAL A 15 -4.08 10.21 13.72
CA VAL A 15 -2.78 10.70 14.20
C VAL A 15 -2.06 9.60 14.99
N THR A 16 -2.78 8.61 15.53
CA THR A 16 -2.22 7.69 16.53
C THR A 16 -2.71 6.24 16.44
N SER A 17 -2.06 5.34 17.18
CA SER A 17 -2.51 3.97 17.44
C SER A 17 -3.83 3.86 18.23
N THR A 18 -4.35 5.00 18.72
CA THR A 18 -5.60 5.06 19.50
C THR A 18 -6.78 4.68 18.63
N GLU A 19 -6.88 5.25 17.41
CA GLU A 19 -7.94 4.94 16.46
C GLU A 19 -7.93 3.44 16.07
N MET A 20 -6.76 2.84 15.90
CA MET A 20 -6.65 1.39 15.65
C MET A 20 -7.19 0.56 16.82
N THR A 21 -6.92 0.98 18.06
CA THR A 21 -7.42 0.29 19.26
C THR A 21 -8.94 0.43 19.38
N GLU A 22 -9.47 1.61 19.06
CA GLU A 22 -10.91 1.87 19.05
C GLU A 22 -11.63 1.00 18.03
N PHE A 23 -11.06 0.77 16.86
CA PHE A 23 -11.64 -0.12 15.85
C PHE A 23 -11.23 -1.59 15.99
N ASN A 24 -10.70 -2.00 17.15
CA ASN A 24 -10.30 -3.38 17.43
C ASN A 24 -9.36 -3.97 16.34
N ILE A 25 -8.45 -3.12 15.83
CA ILE A 25 -7.49 -3.46 14.80
C ILE A 25 -6.15 -3.79 15.46
N LYS A 26 -5.62 -4.97 15.15
CA LYS A 26 -4.36 -5.45 15.70
C LYS A 26 -3.35 -5.73 14.59
N VAL A 27 -2.17 -5.14 14.74
CA VAL A 27 -1.06 -5.39 13.82
C VAL A 27 -0.16 -6.48 14.38
N VAL A 28 0.05 -7.53 13.59
CA VAL A 28 0.88 -8.69 13.95
C VAL A 28 2.07 -8.77 13.02
N PHE A 29 3.26 -8.86 13.61
CA PHE A 29 4.48 -9.10 12.85
C PHE A 29 4.53 -10.54 12.36
N GLN A 30 4.90 -10.72 11.09
CA GLN A 30 5.21 -12.01 10.50
C GLN A 30 6.67 -12.03 10.03
N ASP A 31 7.29 -13.19 10.08
CA ASP A 31 8.57 -13.42 9.43
C ASP A 31 8.38 -13.66 7.91
N THR A 32 9.48 -13.92 7.21
CA THR A 32 9.45 -14.11 5.75
C THR A 32 8.56 -15.29 5.35
N GLN A 33 8.66 -16.41 6.07
CA GLN A 33 7.92 -17.64 5.77
C GLN A 33 6.43 -17.46 6.02
N ASP A 34 6.05 -16.89 7.16
CA ASP A 34 4.64 -16.64 7.52
C ASP A 34 4.01 -15.57 6.61
N PHE A 35 4.78 -14.57 6.19
CA PHE A 35 4.26 -13.47 5.39
C PHE A 35 4.12 -13.85 3.91
N PHE A 36 5.18 -14.38 3.30
CA PHE A 36 5.24 -14.68 1.86
C PHE A 36 4.95 -16.14 1.50
N GLY A 37 4.91 -17.04 2.49
CA GLY A 37 4.79 -18.48 2.27
C GLY A 37 6.10 -19.17 1.86
N THR A 38 7.23 -18.44 1.85
CA THR A 38 8.56 -18.94 1.48
C THR A 38 9.66 -18.16 2.21
N GLU A 39 10.73 -18.84 2.63
CA GLU A 39 11.96 -18.18 3.09
C GLU A 39 12.82 -17.67 1.91
N ASP A 40 12.74 -18.35 0.76
CA ASP A 40 13.51 -18.03 -0.43
C ASP A 40 12.77 -17.00 -1.28
N LEU A 41 13.13 -15.73 -1.11
CA LEU A 41 12.52 -14.63 -1.87
C LEU A 41 13.04 -14.58 -3.33
N PRO A 42 12.14 -14.43 -4.33
CA PRO A 42 12.49 -14.41 -5.74
C PRO A 42 13.36 -13.20 -6.10
N ILE A 43 14.23 -13.38 -7.09
CA ILE A 43 15.00 -12.29 -7.69
C ILE A 43 14.14 -11.66 -8.80
N PRO A 44 13.93 -10.32 -8.78
CA PRO A 44 13.18 -9.66 -9.85
C PRO A 44 13.84 -9.84 -11.21
N LYS A 45 13.05 -10.20 -12.22
CA LYS A 45 13.54 -10.49 -13.57
C LYS A 45 13.99 -9.23 -14.32
N ASN A 46 13.35 -8.09 -14.05
CA ASN A 46 13.49 -6.87 -14.84
C ASN A 46 14.47 -5.84 -14.24
N ILE A 47 15.36 -6.30 -13.35
CA ILE A 47 16.36 -5.43 -12.72
C ILE A 47 17.70 -5.47 -13.47
N SER A 48 18.22 -4.28 -13.77
CA SER A 48 19.54 -4.11 -14.36
C SER A 48 20.64 -4.69 -13.43
N PRO A 49 21.63 -5.43 -13.98
CA PRO A 49 22.81 -5.86 -13.22
C PRO A 49 23.57 -4.70 -12.57
N ILE A 50 23.47 -3.48 -13.11
CA ILE A 50 24.11 -2.29 -12.53
C ILE A 50 23.45 -1.92 -11.21
N ILE A 51 22.11 -1.81 -11.19
CA ILE A 51 21.31 -1.54 -9.99
C ILE A 51 21.56 -2.61 -8.92
N TRP A 52 21.65 -3.88 -9.35
CA TRP A 52 21.85 -5.02 -8.46
C TRP A 52 23.24 -5.08 -7.81
N ASN A 53 24.29 -4.59 -8.48
CA ASN A 53 25.68 -4.83 -8.08
C ASN A 53 26.49 -3.59 -7.71
N HIS A 54 25.99 -2.37 -7.97
CA HIS A 54 26.74 -1.15 -7.70
C HIS A 54 26.02 -0.28 -6.68
N GLU A 55 26.68 0.05 -5.56
CA GLU A 55 26.10 0.91 -4.53
C GLU A 55 25.76 2.31 -5.08
N LYS A 56 26.58 2.81 -6.01
CA LYS A 56 26.40 4.09 -6.71
C LYS A 56 26.43 3.90 -8.22
N ALA A 57 25.91 4.86 -8.97
CA ALA A 57 26.01 4.89 -10.43
C ALA A 57 27.49 4.82 -10.86
N PRO A 58 27.91 3.82 -11.65
CA PRO A 58 29.27 3.78 -12.16
C PRO A 58 29.49 4.87 -13.23
N PRO A 59 30.73 5.30 -13.45
CA PRO A 59 31.03 6.29 -14.49
C PRO A 59 30.75 5.72 -15.89
N GLY A 60 30.35 6.59 -16.82
CA GLY A 60 30.13 6.25 -18.22
C GLY A 60 28.65 6.28 -18.64
N PRO A 61 28.35 5.82 -19.87
CA PRO A 61 27.00 5.85 -20.40
C PRO A 61 26.11 4.83 -19.68
N LEU A 62 25.01 5.30 -19.10
CA LEU A 62 24.00 4.49 -18.43
C LEU A 62 22.65 4.64 -19.13
N SER A 63 21.84 3.57 -19.10
CA SER A 63 20.45 3.67 -19.55
C SER A 63 19.68 4.70 -18.71
N LYS A 64 18.60 5.24 -19.28
CA LYS A 64 17.74 6.21 -18.58
C LYS A 64 17.22 5.66 -17.25
N THR A 65 16.70 4.42 -17.26
CA THR A 65 16.20 3.74 -16.06
C THR A 65 17.27 3.61 -14.97
N VAL A 66 18.49 3.19 -15.33
CA VAL A 66 19.58 3.05 -14.35
C VAL A 66 19.98 4.41 -13.77
N ARG A 67 20.09 5.46 -14.59
CA ARG A 67 20.35 6.82 -14.09
C ARG A 67 19.25 7.29 -13.14
N HIS A 68 17.99 7.14 -13.53
CA HIS A 68 16.86 7.58 -12.74
C HIS A 68 16.78 6.83 -11.40
N PHE A 69 17.05 5.53 -11.40
CA PHE A 69 17.11 4.75 -10.15
C PHE A 69 18.08 5.38 -9.15
N PHE A 70 19.32 5.65 -9.56
CA PHE A 70 20.31 6.23 -8.64
C PHE A 70 20.00 7.68 -8.27
N ALA A 71 19.44 8.48 -9.18
CA ALA A 71 19.03 9.85 -8.90
C ALA A 71 17.91 9.89 -7.86
N TYR A 72 16.81 9.17 -8.09
CA TYR A 72 15.70 9.11 -7.12
C TYR A 72 16.12 8.48 -5.79
N LEU A 73 17.00 7.48 -5.80
CA LEU A 73 17.57 6.92 -4.57
C LEU A 73 18.36 7.99 -3.79
N GLU A 74 19.15 8.80 -4.46
CA GLU A 74 19.90 9.88 -3.84
C GLU A 74 18.98 10.97 -3.29
N ASP A 75 17.99 11.40 -4.08
CA ASP A 75 17.01 12.42 -3.70
C ASP A 75 16.17 11.97 -2.48
N ALA A 76 15.69 10.72 -2.50
CA ALA A 76 14.91 10.13 -1.40
C ALA A 76 15.71 9.95 -0.11
N MET A 77 17.04 9.90 -0.18
CA MET A 77 17.91 9.74 0.99
C MET A 77 18.51 11.05 1.49
N ASN A 78 18.53 12.10 0.65
CA ASN A 78 19.15 13.39 0.96
C ASN A 78 18.16 14.57 0.96
N PHE A 79 16.86 14.30 1.11
CA PHE A 79 15.86 15.36 1.03
C PHE A 79 16.08 16.43 2.13
N PRO A 80 16.01 17.73 1.77
CA PRO A 80 16.07 18.80 2.76
C PRO A 80 14.92 18.70 3.75
N LEU A 81 15.17 19.01 5.02
CA LEU A 81 14.12 19.14 6.04
C LEU A 81 13.03 20.11 5.53
N GLY A 82 11.84 19.58 5.24
CA GLY A 82 10.67 20.36 4.77
C GLY A 82 10.24 20.11 3.32
N GLU A 83 11.01 19.38 2.51
CA GLU A 83 10.60 18.95 1.16
C GLU A 83 10.29 17.44 1.16
N SER A 84 9.00 17.08 1.12
CA SER A 84 8.51 15.72 1.42
C SER A 84 7.97 14.96 0.20
N SER A 85 8.69 14.93 -0.93
CA SER A 85 8.28 14.08 -2.07
C SER A 85 9.31 13.05 -2.53
N GLY A 86 10.58 13.15 -2.12
CA GLY A 86 11.63 12.27 -2.66
C GLY A 86 11.33 10.78 -2.43
N ALA A 87 10.83 10.43 -1.25
CA ALA A 87 10.47 9.04 -0.92
C ALA A 87 9.33 8.50 -1.79
N ILE A 88 8.29 9.31 -2.02
CA ILE A 88 7.16 8.87 -2.86
C ILE A 88 7.52 8.86 -4.35
N ASP A 89 8.32 9.82 -4.82
CA ASP A 89 8.81 9.85 -6.21
C ASP A 89 9.68 8.61 -6.50
N PHE A 90 10.54 8.24 -5.54
CA PHE A 90 11.30 6.99 -5.61
C PHE A 90 10.39 5.76 -5.59
N ALA A 91 9.37 5.72 -4.72
CA ALA A 91 8.43 4.61 -4.66
C ALA A 91 7.68 4.40 -5.98
N VAL A 92 7.15 5.47 -6.56
CA VAL A 92 6.44 5.45 -7.84
C VAL A 92 7.35 4.96 -8.96
N PHE A 93 8.58 5.49 -9.02
CA PHE A 93 9.58 5.03 -9.99
C PHE A 93 9.91 3.54 -9.80
N LEU A 94 10.09 3.09 -8.56
CA LEU A 94 10.43 1.71 -8.23
C LEU A 94 9.31 0.74 -8.62
N LEU A 95 8.05 1.08 -8.31
CA LEU A 95 6.90 0.25 -8.65
C LEU A 95 6.73 0.10 -10.16
N GLY A 96 6.85 1.20 -10.92
CA GLY A 96 6.80 1.14 -12.38
C GLY A 96 8.00 0.41 -12.99
N MET A 97 9.21 0.58 -12.43
CA MET A 97 10.40 -0.18 -12.87
C MET A 97 10.26 -1.69 -12.61
N LEU A 98 9.50 -2.06 -11.57
CA LEU A 98 9.19 -3.44 -11.23
C LEU A 98 7.91 -3.93 -11.88
N ASP A 99 7.32 -3.21 -12.84
CA ASP A 99 6.14 -3.65 -13.60
C ASP A 99 4.94 -4.00 -12.70
N TYR A 100 4.72 -3.23 -11.64
CA TYR A 100 3.52 -3.38 -10.84
C TYR A 100 2.25 -2.85 -11.54
N ASP A 101 2.44 -1.93 -12.48
CA ASP A 101 1.41 -1.36 -13.35
C ASP A 101 1.30 -2.09 -14.70
N ASP A 102 2.00 -3.21 -14.87
CA ASP A 102 1.91 -4.05 -16.07
C ASP A 102 1.40 -5.44 -15.66
N ASP A 103 0.17 -5.76 -16.07
CA ASP A 103 -0.43 -7.08 -15.97
C ASP A 103 -0.68 -7.66 -17.37
N ASP A 104 -0.94 -8.96 -17.47
CA ASP A 104 -1.16 -9.63 -18.76
C ASP A 104 -2.27 -8.98 -19.61
N ASP A 105 -3.26 -8.34 -18.95
CA ASP A 105 -4.38 -7.64 -19.57
C ASP A 105 -4.16 -6.12 -19.75
N GLY A 106 -3.06 -5.55 -19.24
CA GLY A 106 -2.73 -4.13 -19.32
C GLY A 106 -3.74 -3.18 -18.65
N ARG A 107 -4.40 -3.64 -17.58
CA ARG A 107 -5.46 -2.92 -16.86
C ARG A 107 -4.97 -2.17 -15.65
N ARG A 108 -3.79 -2.51 -15.12
CA ARG A 108 -3.22 -1.85 -13.95
C ARG A 108 -2.68 -0.47 -14.31
N VAL A 109 -2.91 0.49 -13.42
CA VAL A 109 -2.40 1.86 -13.58
C VAL A 109 -1.92 2.37 -12.24
N LEU A 110 -0.69 2.87 -12.20
CA LEU A 110 -0.11 3.56 -11.05
C LEU A 110 -0.61 5.00 -10.98
N HIS A 111 -1.16 5.38 -9.84
CA HIS A 111 -1.66 6.72 -9.54
C HIS A 111 -0.97 7.28 -8.30
N THR A 112 -0.80 8.60 -8.25
CA THR A 112 -0.37 9.35 -7.06
C THR A 112 -1.51 10.20 -6.52
N ARG A 113 -1.53 10.40 -5.19
CA ARG A 113 -2.48 11.28 -4.49
C ARG A 113 -3.94 11.04 -4.90
N LYS A 114 -4.34 9.78 -4.96
CA LYS A 114 -5.70 9.42 -5.37
C LYS A 114 -6.64 9.45 -4.17
N ASP A 115 -7.65 10.30 -4.25
CA ASP A 115 -8.64 10.43 -3.18
C ASP A 115 -9.63 9.26 -3.16
N MET A 116 -9.87 8.77 -1.94
CA MET A 116 -10.81 7.74 -1.55
C MET A 116 -11.78 8.37 -0.54
N THR A 117 -12.84 9.00 -1.05
CA THR A 117 -13.92 9.52 -0.20
C THR A 117 -14.82 8.37 0.26
N PHE A 118 -14.96 8.19 1.57
CA PHE A 118 -15.88 7.22 2.17
C PHE A 118 -16.70 7.87 3.30
N CYS A 119 -17.73 7.17 3.77
CA CYS A 119 -18.63 7.68 4.79
C CYS A 119 -18.19 7.25 6.19
N MET A 120 -18.25 8.18 7.14
CA MET A 120 -18.16 7.96 8.59
C MET A 120 -19.39 8.58 9.26
N GLU A 121 -19.58 8.37 10.57
CA GLU A 121 -20.76 8.85 11.32
C GLU A 121 -21.02 10.35 11.11
N ASP A 122 -19.95 11.16 11.11
CA ASP A 122 -20.03 12.63 10.99
C ASP A 122 -19.98 13.15 9.53
N GLY A 123 -20.07 12.26 8.54
CA GLY A 123 -20.17 12.61 7.12
C GLY A 123 -19.06 12.02 6.25
N LEU A 124 -18.87 12.62 5.07
CA LEU A 124 -17.89 12.16 4.09
C LEU A 124 -16.46 12.54 4.52
N VAL A 125 -15.58 11.56 4.42
CA VAL A 125 -14.18 11.63 4.83
C VAL A 125 -13.30 11.24 3.66
N ASP A 126 -12.30 12.05 3.36
CA ASP A 126 -11.29 11.73 2.37
C ASP A 126 -10.10 11.03 3.01
N ALA A 127 -9.75 9.88 2.43
CA ALA A 127 -8.44 9.26 2.55
C ALA A 127 -7.68 9.39 1.23
N THR A 128 -6.42 9.80 1.28
CA THR A 128 -5.58 9.95 0.08
C THR A 128 -4.35 9.10 0.25
N ALA A 129 -4.20 8.08 -0.59
CA ALA A 129 -2.94 7.34 -0.68
C ALA A 129 -1.91 8.18 -1.42
N ASP A 130 -0.66 8.19 -0.93
CA ASP A 130 0.42 8.92 -1.59
C ASP A 130 0.72 8.31 -2.97
N ALA A 131 0.68 6.98 -3.07
CA ALA A 131 0.59 6.25 -4.34
C ALA A 131 -0.33 5.02 -4.21
N THR A 132 -0.91 4.59 -5.33
CA THR A 132 -1.81 3.45 -5.38
C THR A 132 -1.79 2.82 -6.76
N ILE A 133 -2.11 1.54 -6.84
CA ILE A 133 -2.40 0.88 -8.11
C ILE A 133 -3.88 0.58 -8.16
N ILE A 134 -4.49 0.99 -9.25
CA ILE A 134 -5.86 0.62 -9.57
C ILE A 134 -5.87 -0.38 -10.70
N GLU A 135 -6.85 -1.27 -10.69
CA GLU A 135 -7.17 -2.14 -11.81
C GLU A 135 -8.42 -1.61 -12.51
N ARG A 136 -8.29 -1.25 -13.79
CA ARG A 136 -9.43 -0.84 -14.61
C ARG A 136 -10.28 -2.04 -14.99
N GLN A 137 -11.59 -1.88 -14.96
CA GLN A 137 -12.52 -2.87 -15.48
C GLN A 137 -12.95 -2.49 -16.90
N ASN A 138 -13.73 -3.34 -17.58
CA ASN A 138 -14.19 -3.09 -18.96
C ASN A 138 -15.15 -1.88 -19.10
N SER A 139 -15.52 -1.22 -18.00
CA SER A 139 -16.30 0.02 -17.93
C SER A 139 -15.45 1.14 -17.31
N ASP A 140 -16.00 2.35 -17.10
CA ASP A 140 -15.32 3.43 -16.34
C ASP A 140 -15.08 3.10 -14.85
N ALA A 141 -15.38 1.86 -14.43
CA ALA A 141 -15.12 1.36 -13.09
C ALA A 141 -13.66 0.91 -12.91
N TYR A 142 -13.17 1.05 -11.68
CA TYR A 142 -11.84 0.60 -11.28
C TYR A 142 -11.84 0.13 -9.83
N LYS A 143 -10.92 -0.76 -9.46
CA LYS A 143 -10.70 -1.16 -8.08
C LYS A 143 -9.34 -0.71 -7.60
N TYR A 144 -9.23 -0.33 -6.34
CA TYR A 144 -7.94 -0.17 -5.67
C TYR A 144 -7.38 -1.56 -5.34
N ILE A 145 -6.11 -1.82 -5.69
CA ILE A 145 -5.46 -3.12 -5.48
C ILE A 145 -4.12 -3.05 -4.75
N LEU A 146 -3.50 -1.86 -4.65
CA LEU A 146 -2.31 -1.62 -3.82
C LEU A 146 -2.36 -0.22 -3.23
N LEU A 147 -1.93 -0.07 -1.98
CA LEU A 147 -1.86 1.22 -1.30
C LEU A 147 -0.44 1.48 -0.81
N VAL A 148 0.02 2.71 -0.98
CA VAL A 148 1.35 3.15 -0.57
C VAL A 148 1.23 4.45 0.21
N GLN A 149 1.80 4.45 1.41
CA GLN A 149 1.84 5.59 2.32
C GLN A 149 3.29 6.01 2.59
N GLU A 150 3.61 7.28 2.38
CA GLU A 150 4.90 7.82 2.81
C GLU A 150 4.90 7.96 4.33
N ASP A 151 5.96 7.48 4.97
CA ASP A 151 6.27 7.78 6.35
C ASP A 151 6.86 9.20 6.43
N ARG A 152 6.03 10.12 6.92
CA ARG A 152 6.38 11.51 7.15
C ARG A 152 6.54 11.84 8.64
N HIS A 153 6.89 10.86 9.49
CA HIS A 153 7.08 11.10 10.93
C HIS A 153 8.08 12.23 11.24
N TYR A 154 9.02 12.51 10.33
CA TYR A 154 9.96 13.62 10.45
C TYR A 154 9.31 15.01 10.33
N ALA A 155 8.17 15.11 9.64
CA ALA A 155 7.46 16.36 9.39
C ALA A 155 6.21 16.50 10.27
N PHE A 156 5.53 15.38 10.58
CA PHE A 156 4.30 15.37 11.35
C PHE A 156 4.26 14.17 12.29
N PRO A 157 3.67 14.29 13.49
CA PRO A 157 3.54 13.18 14.43
C PRO A 157 2.37 12.27 14.04
N VAL A 158 2.39 11.72 12.83
CA VAL A 158 1.30 10.90 12.28
C VAL A 158 1.82 9.49 12.02
N ASP A 159 1.02 8.49 12.42
CA ASP A 159 1.35 7.08 12.22
C ASP A 159 0.98 6.63 10.78
N PRO A 160 1.97 6.36 9.90
CA PRO A 160 1.74 5.92 8.53
C PRO A 160 1.08 4.55 8.46
N GLU A 161 1.22 3.70 9.49
CA GLU A 161 0.52 2.42 9.57
C GLU A 161 -0.98 2.63 9.74
N ALA A 162 -1.37 3.50 10.68
CA ALA A 162 -2.76 3.88 10.89
C ALA A 162 -3.37 4.54 9.63
N GLN A 163 -2.63 5.43 8.97
CA GLN A 163 -3.07 6.06 7.73
C GLN A 163 -3.28 5.06 6.59
N LEU A 164 -2.35 4.12 6.42
CA LEU A 164 -2.44 3.07 5.41
C LEU A 164 -3.65 2.15 5.64
N ILE A 165 -3.94 1.81 6.91
CA ILE A 165 -5.13 1.02 7.28
C ILE A 165 -6.42 1.81 7.00
N ALA A 166 -6.46 3.10 7.34
CA ALA A 166 -7.61 3.96 7.03
C ALA A 166 -7.85 4.07 5.51
N GLN A 167 -6.77 4.16 4.71
CA GLN A 167 -6.87 4.10 3.25
C GLN A 167 -7.41 2.76 2.76
N ALA A 168 -7.02 1.63 3.38
CA ALA A 168 -7.56 0.32 3.02
C ALA A 168 -9.06 0.22 3.31
N ILE A 169 -9.55 0.81 4.39
CA ILE A 169 -10.98 0.90 4.68
C ILE A 169 -11.71 1.74 3.61
N GLY A 170 -11.16 2.90 3.25
CA GLY A 170 -11.71 3.74 2.19
C GLY A 170 -11.71 3.06 0.81
N ALA A 171 -10.63 2.34 0.49
CA ALA A 171 -10.49 1.53 -0.71
C ALA A 171 -11.52 0.40 -0.74
N PHE A 172 -11.71 -0.32 0.37
CA PHE A 172 -12.74 -1.35 0.51
C PHE A 172 -14.14 -0.79 0.29
N TRP A 173 -14.47 0.34 0.91
CA TRP A 173 -15.77 0.98 0.74
C TRP A 173 -16.04 1.33 -0.73
N LYS A 174 -15.06 1.93 -1.41
CA LYS A 174 -15.15 2.25 -2.85
C LYS A 174 -15.30 0.99 -3.71
N ASN A 175 -14.44 0.00 -3.48
CA ASN A 175 -14.47 -1.27 -4.22
C ASN A 175 -15.80 -2.00 -4.03
N SER A 176 -16.36 -1.99 -2.81
CA SER A 176 -17.64 -2.60 -2.48
C SER A 176 -18.80 -1.95 -3.24
N LYS A 177 -18.83 -0.60 -3.31
CA LYS A 177 -19.86 0.12 -4.10
C LYS A 177 -19.76 -0.19 -5.59
N ILE A 178 -18.55 -0.37 -6.12
CA ILE A 178 -18.35 -0.74 -7.52
C ILE A 178 -18.76 -2.20 -7.75
N CYS A 179 -18.46 -3.10 -6.81
CA CYS A 179 -18.86 -4.51 -6.85
C CYS A 179 -20.38 -4.65 -6.88
N ASP A 180 -21.09 -3.91 -6.03
CA ASP A 180 -22.55 -3.85 -5.98
C ASP A 180 -23.15 -3.44 -7.34
N VAL A 181 -22.64 -2.36 -7.94
CA VAL A 181 -23.11 -1.86 -9.24
C VAL A 181 -22.80 -2.81 -10.40
N VAL A 182 -21.61 -3.42 -10.43
CA VAL A 182 -21.12 -4.19 -11.58
C VAL A 182 -21.55 -5.66 -11.53
N THR A 183 -21.57 -6.25 -10.34
CA THR A 183 -21.77 -7.70 -10.16
C THR A 183 -23.05 -8.04 -9.42
N ASN A 184 -23.76 -7.06 -8.86
CA ASN A 184 -24.93 -7.26 -8.01
C ASN A 184 -24.64 -8.23 -6.84
N SER A 185 -23.40 -8.17 -6.34
CA SER A 185 -22.90 -8.97 -5.23
C SER A 185 -22.20 -8.06 -4.23
N GLU A 186 -22.49 -8.27 -2.95
CA GLU A 186 -21.84 -7.56 -1.86
C GLU A 186 -20.44 -8.14 -1.61
N LEU A 187 -19.46 -7.26 -1.45
CA LEU A 187 -18.09 -7.64 -1.13
C LEU A 187 -17.99 -7.86 0.38
N GLU A 188 -17.80 -9.10 0.81
CA GLU A 188 -17.76 -9.44 2.23
C GLU A 188 -16.40 -9.16 2.88
N SER A 189 -15.31 -9.39 2.13
CA SER A 189 -13.97 -9.01 2.57
C SER A 189 -13.03 -8.84 1.39
N GLN A 190 -11.97 -8.05 1.58
CA GLN A 190 -10.88 -7.92 0.63
C GLN A 190 -9.57 -7.73 1.40
N THR A 191 -8.51 -8.36 0.90
CA THR A 191 -7.15 -8.13 1.41
C THR A 191 -6.43 -7.18 0.49
N PHE A 192 -5.97 -6.06 1.04
CA PHE A 192 -5.16 -5.08 0.33
C PHE A 192 -3.68 -5.32 0.67
N PRO A 193 -2.81 -5.52 -0.34
CA PRO A 193 -1.40 -5.28 -0.13
C PRO A 193 -1.19 -3.78 0.16
N GLY A 194 -0.43 -3.49 1.21
CA GLY A 194 -0.08 -2.14 1.61
C GLY A 194 1.43 -1.99 1.80
N ILE A 195 1.95 -0.78 1.56
CA ILE A 195 3.38 -0.47 1.76
C ILE A 195 3.50 0.88 2.47
N THR A 196 4.29 0.95 3.54
CA THR A 196 4.77 2.23 4.08
C THR A 196 6.22 2.46 3.68
N ILE A 197 6.60 3.68 3.28
CA ILE A 197 7.96 4.00 2.84
C ILE A 197 8.56 5.17 3.61
N ALA A 198 9.70 4.95 4.27
CA ALA A 198 10.51 5.97 4.91
C ALA A 198 11.83 6.15 4.14
N GLY A 199 11.98 7.26 3.43
CA GLY A 199 13.09 7.44 2.48
C GLY A 199 13.03 6.39 1.37
N THR A 200 13.89 5.37 1.44
CA THR A 200 13.86 4.20 0.53
C THR A 200 13.67 2.87 1.26
N ALA A 201 13.39 2.89 2.56
CA ALA A 201 13.03 1.71 3.35
C ALA A 201 11.53 1.43 3.22
N ALA A 202 11.16 0.17 2.96
CA ALA A 202 9.75 -0.24 2.86
C ALA A 202 9.37 -1.24 3.96
N THR A 203 8.15 -1.12 4.45
CA THR A 203 7.45 -2.11 5.28
C THR A 203 6.21 -2.58 4.53
N PHE A 204 5.93 -3.88 4.57
CA PHE A 204 4.89 -4.51 3.77
C PHE A 204 3.73 -4.97 4.66
N TYR A 205 2.51 -4.88 4.14
CA TYR A 205 1.29 -5.17 4.88
C TYR A 205 0.33 -6.04 4.06
N LYS A 206 -0.37 -6.96 4.75
CA LYS A 206 -1.60 -7.57 4.26
C LYS A 206 -2.73 -7.05 5.15
N ILE A 207 -3.60 -6.24 4.58
CA ILE A 207 -4.66 -5.54 5.30
C ILE A 207 -6.00 -6.12 4.87
N THR A 208 -6.53 -7.05 5.66
CA THR A 208 -7.83 -7.66 5.38
C THR A 208 -8.93 -6.82 6.00
N ILE A 209 -9.72 -6.16 5.14
CA ILE A 209 -10.91 -5.41 5.55
C ILE A 209 -12.12 -6.28 5.27
N ASN A 210 -12.99 -6.44 6.27
CA ASN A 210 -14.28 -7.07 6.11
C ASN A 210 -15.39 -6.02 6.21
N ARG A 211 -16.59 -6.46 5.81
CA ARG A 211 -17.79 -5.63 5.84
C ARG A 211 -18.14 -5.13 7.23
N ASP A 212 -17.98 -5.95 8.26
CA ASP A 212 -18.29 -5.58 9.65
C ASP A 212 -17.47 -4.37 10.10
N LEU A 213 -16.16 -4.38 9.85
CA LEU A 213 -15.28 -3.24 10.15
C LEU A 213 -15.69 -2.00 9.35
N ALA A 214 -15.97 -2.15 8.05
CA ALA A 214 -16.39 -1.02 7.22
C ALA A 214 -17.70 -0.39 7.71
N MET A 215 -18.68 -1.20 8.10
CA MET A 215 -19.96 -0.72 8.67
C MET A 215 -19.77 -0.10 10.05
N ALA A 216 -18.90 -0.68 10.90
CA ALA A 216 -18.58 -0.14 12.19
C ALA A 216 -17.98 1.27 12.07
N VAL A 217 -17.02 1.44 11.15
CA VAL A 217 -16.41 2.75 10.82
C VAL A 217 -17.45 3.73 10.25
N GLU A 218 -18.31 3.28 9.32
CA GLU A 218 -19.36 4.10 8.72
C GLU A 218 -20.39 4.59 9.75
N SER A 219 -20.70 3.75 10.74
CA SER A 219 -21.69 4.04 11.79
C SER A 219 -21.11 4.59 13.09
N GLY A 220 -19.80 4.81 13.16
CA GLY A 220 -19.11 5.28 14.38
C GLY A 220 -19.17 4.28 15.54
N ARG A 221 -19.33 2.99 15.24
CA ARG A 221 -19.45 1.92 16.22
C ARG A 221 -18.15 1.15 16.38
N PHE A 222 -18.04 0.48 17.52
CA PHE A 222 -16.99 -0.48 17.79
C PHE A 222 -17.30 -1.80 17.07
N PRO A 223 -16.38 -2.35 16.25
CA PRO A 223 -16.55 -3.66 15.66
C PRO A 223 -16.41 -4.75 16.73
N GLU A 224 -17.28 -5.75 16.70
CA GLU A 224 -17.22 -6.89 17.63
C GLU A 224 -16.03 -7.81 17.34
N ASN A 225 -15.69 -7.95 16.05
CA ASN A 225 -14.63 -8.84 15.58
C ASN A 225 -13.29 -8.11 15.48
N GLU A 226 -12.22 -8.73 15.99
CA GLU A 226 -10.85 -8.23 15.83
C GLU A 226 -10.45 -8.29 14.36
N THR A 227 -9.91 -7.19 13.84
CA THR A 227 -9.30 -7.16 12.50
C THR A 227 -7.79 -7.30 12.64
N ILE A 228 -7.23 -8.34 12.02
CA ILE A 228 -5.79 -8.61 12.05
C ILE A 228 -5.14 -8.05 10.79
N VAL A 229 -4.17 -7.17 10.97
CA VAL A 229 -3.30 -6.67 9.91
C VAL A 229 -1.94 -7.35 10.06
N HIS A 230 -1.46 -7.99 9.00
CA HIS A 230 -0.16 -8.62 9.01
C HIS A 230 0.90 -7.64 8.51
N ARG A 231 1.97 -7.46 9.27
CA ARG A 231 3.11 -6.60 8.94
C ARG A 231 4.37 -7.43 8.75
N PHE A 232 5.13 -7.12 7.72
CA PHE A 232 6.47 -7.63 7.48
C PHE A 232 7.47 -6.50 7.34
N VAL A 233 8.49 -6.51 8.20
CA VAL A 233 9.64 -5.60 8.14
C VAL A 233 10.84 -6.42 7.67
N PRO A 234 11.45 -6.10 6.51
CA PRO A 234 12.60 -6.86 6.02
C PRO A 234 13.75 -6.87 7.06
N PRO A 235 14.36 -8.03 7.35
CA PRO A 235 15.30 -8.20 8.46
C PRO A 235 16.71 -7.64 8.14
N ALA A 236 16.80 -6.33 7.89
CA ALA A 236 18.05 -5.63 7.62
C ALA A 236 18.35 -4.57 8.70
N ARG A 237 19.45 -4.76 9.44
CA ARG A 237 19.84 -3.91 10.59
C ARG A 237 19.97 -2.42 10.26
N THR A 238 20.30 -2.09 9.02
CA THR A 238 20.54 -0.70 8.58
C THR A 238 19.42 -0.15 7.71
N LEU A 239 18.29 -0.86 7.61
CA LEU A 239 17.20 -0.48 6.71
C LEU A 239 16.61 0.89 7.09
N SER A 240 16.31 1.09 8.38
CA SER A 240 15.70 2.33 8.88
C SER A 240 16.55 3.57 8.67
N SER A 241 17.88 3.44 8.67
CA SER A 241 18.80 4.59 8.54
C SER A 241 19.43 4.74 7.17
N ARG A 242 19.52 3.68 6.37
CA ARG A 242 20.23 3.68 5.08
C ARG A 242 19.39 3.19 3.90
N GLY A 243 18.16 2.72 4.12
CA GLY A 243 17.24 2.28 3.07
C GLY A 243 17.90 1.33 2.06
N MET A 244 17.71 1.60 0.77
CA MET A 244 18.26 0.86 -0.37
C MET A 244 19.68 1.31 -0.79
N VAL A 245 20.38 2.14 0.00
CA VAL A 245 21.76 2.52 -0.32
C VAL A 245 22.69 1.31 -0.25
N PRO A 246 22.80 0.56 0.87
CA PRO A 246 23.65 -0.62 0.94
C PRO A 246 23.12 -1.73 0.02
N LEU A 247 24.01 -2.40 -0.71
CA LEU A 247 23.63 -3.46 -1.65
C LEU A 247 22.85 -4.61 -0.99
N GLY A 248 23.19 -4.99 0.24
CA GLY A 248 22.46 -6.03 0.98
C GLY A 248 20.99 -5.65 1.20
N ASN A 249 20.74 -4.44 1.70
CA ASN A 249 19.38 -3.92 1.91
C ASN A 249 18.63 -3.81 0.59
N ARG A 250 19.29 -3.28 -0.45
CA ARG A 250 18.69 -3.11 -1.78
C ARG A 250 18.21 -4.42 -2.37
N ARG A 251 19.07 -5.45 -2.38
CA ARG A 251 18.74 -6.76 -2.92
C ARG A 251 17.58 -7.38 -2.14
N LEU A 252 17.66 -7.36 -0.80
CA LEU A 252 16.59 -7.85 0.05
C LEU A 252 15.26 -7.16 -0.25
N LEU A 253 15.23 -5.82 -0.29
CA LEU A 253 14.02 -5.07 -0.61
C LEU A 253 13.48 -5.38 -1.99
N LEU A 254 14.34 -5.40 -3.01
CA LEU A 254 13.93 -5.76 -4.38
C LEU A 254 13.31 -7.17 -4.42
N GLN A 255 13.89 -8.13 -3.71
CA GLN A 255 13.31 -9.47 -3.61
C GLN A 255 11.97 -9.48 -2.85
N CYS A 256 11.82 -8.65 -1.81
CA CYS A 256 10.55 -8.49 -1.10
C CYS A 256 9.47 -7.90 -2.02
N PHE A 257 9.79 -6.84 -2.78
CA PHE A 257 8.87 -6.28 -3.77
C PHE A 257 8.48 -7.34 -4.82
N GLU A 258 9.44 -8.10 -5.36
CA GLU A 258 9.12 -9.15 -6.33
C GLU A 258 8.19 -10.22 -5.74
N ALA A 259 8.44 -10.68 -4.51
CA ALA A 259 7.57 -11.62 -3.81
C ALA A 259 6.17 -11.03 -3.56
N PHE A 260 6.10 -9.74 -3.24
CA PHE A 260 4.88 -9.06 -2.83
C PHE A 260 3.86 -8.94 -3.96
N LYS A 261 4.29 -8.99 -5.23
CA LYS A 261 3.39 -9.01 -6.39
C LYS A 261 2.35 -10.13 -6.35
N GLN A 262 2.62 -11.24 -5.67
CA GLN A 262 1.66 -12.35 -5.56
C GLN A 262 0.33 -11.93 -4.91
N PHE A 263 0.33 -10.86 -4.11
CA PHE A 263 -0.87 -10.35 -3.44
C PHE A 263 -1.66 -9.33 -4.27
N MET A 264 -1.24 -9.02 -5.50
CA MET A 264 -1.88 -8.05 -6.38
C MET A 264 -3.03 -8.62 -7.21
N ALA A 265 -3.24 -9.95 -7.20
CA ALA A 265 -4.32 -10.60 -7.94
C ALA A 265 -5.53 -10.81 -7.04
N ASP A 266 -6.74 -10.52 -7.54
CA ASP A 266 -7.97 -10.95 -6.89
C ASP A 266 -7.95 -12.51 -6.79
N PRO A 267 -8.33 -13.10 -5.63
CA PRO A 267 -8.60 -14.52 -5.61
C PRO A 267 -9.66 -14.84 -6.66
N PRO A 268 -9.54 -15.95 -7.41
CA PRO A 268 -10.49 -16.28 -8.46
C PRO A 268 -11.91 -16.28 -7.88
N ILE A 269 -12.80 -15.49 -8.50
CA ILE A 269 -14.23 -15.47 -8.16
C ILE A 269 -14.71 -16.91 -8.28
N LYS A 270 -15.13 -17.51 -7.16
CA LYS A 270 -15.84 -18.79 -7.18
C LYS A 270 -17.18 -18.53 -7.87
N THR A 271 -17.26 -18.82 -9.16
CA THR A 271 -18.53 -18.83 -9.88
C THR A 271 -19.40 -19.90 -9.24
N VAL A 272 -20.46 -19.49 -8.54
CA VAL A 272 -21.52 -20.40 -8.15
C VAL A 272 -22.16 -20.89 -9.46
N PRO A 273 -22.21 -22.20 -9.73
CA PRO A 273 -22.88 -22.70 -10.93
C PRO A 273 -24.33 -22.21 -10.90
N LEU A 274 -24.76 -21.55 -11.99
CA LEU A 274 -26.18 -21.28 -12.23
C LEU A 274 -26.91 -22.62 -12.10
N MET A 275 -27.72 -22.78 -11.05
CA MET A 275 -28.71 -23.85 -11.03
C MET A 275 -29.62 -23.59 -12.22
N MET A 276 -29.51 -24.45 -13.24
CA MET A 276 -30.51 -24.51 -14.29
C MET A 276 -31.74 -25.13 -13.63
N ASP A 277 -32.79 -24.33 -13.47
CA ASP A 277 -34.12 -24.82 -13.13
C ASP A 277 -34.57 -25.83 -14.21
N GLU A 278 -34.89 -27.06 -13.77
CA GLU A 278 -35.60 -28.07 -14.57
C GLU A 278 -37.12 -27.89 -14.47
#